data_AF-A0A815UB60-F1
#
_entry.id   AF-A0A815UB60-F1
#
_cell.length_a   1.000
_cell.length_b   1.000
_cell.length_c   1.000
_cell.angle_alpha   90.00
_cell.angle_beta   90.00
_cell.angle_gamma   90.00
#
_symmetry.space_group_name_H-M   'P 1'
#
loop_
_entity.id
_entity.type
_entity.pdbx_description
1 polymer ?
#
loop_
_entity_poly.entity_id
_entity_poly.type
_entity_poly.pdbx_seq_one_letter_code
_entity_poly.pdbx_strand_id
1 'polypeptide(L)'
;MLVQKYQLRLRTASETFIQQNNISNTDNFLIYFKGDQGLTQTLAIPLNKLIENIYECQLELVDVGNLSLVHVKLDANNVRWKLNSIELE
;
A
#
# COMPACT_ATOMS: atom_id res chain seq x y z
N MET A 1 16.46 -0.73 17.19
CA MET A 1 15.77 -0.50 15.92
C MET A 1 15.11 0.85 15.97
N LEU A 2 15.41 1.72 15.01
CA LEU A 2 14.73 3.01 14.89
C LEU A 2 13.42 2.78 14.11
N VAL A 3 12.29 3.21 14.66
CA VAL A 3 11.00 3.21 13.97
C VAL A 3 10.74 4.62 13.47
N GLN A 4 10.45 4.76 12.18
CA GLN A 4 10.16 6.04 11.53
C GLN A 4 8.71 6.06 11.05
N LYS A 5 8.13 7.26 11.01
CA LYS A 5 6.77 7.50 10.51
C LYS A 5 6.86 7.91 9.05
N TYR A 6 6.05 7.27 8.22
CA TYR A 6 5.94 7.55 6.80
C TYR A 6 4.49 7.78 6.39
N GLN A 7 4.28 8.62 5.39
CA GLN A 7 3.02 8.75 4.68
C GLN A 7 3.11 7.92 3.39
N LEU A 8 2.30 6.86 3.30
CA LEU A 8 2.14 6.09 2.06
C LEU A 8 0.98 6.67 1.25
N ARG A 9 1.22 6.90 -0.04
CA ARG A 9 0.18 7.17 -1.04
C ARG A 9 0.24 6.12 -2.16
N LEU A 10 -0.91 5.51 -2.42
CA LEU A 10 -1.10 4.56 -3.52
C LEU A 10 -2.10 5.14 -4.51
N ARG A 11 -1.68 5.40 -5.74
CA ARG A 11 -2.56 5.91 -6.80
C ARG A 11 -2.99 4.78 -7.72
N THR A 12 -4.29 4.54 -7.83
CA THR A 12 -4.83 3.52 -8.74
C THR A 12 -5.12 4.09 -10.13
N ALA A 13 -5.25 3.20 -11.12
CA ALA A 13 -5.44 3.61 -12.51
C ALA A 13 -6.84 4.15 -12.83
N SER A 14 -7.86 3.79 -12.05
CA SER A 14 -9.24 4.21 -12.29
C SER A 14 -10.16 3.92 -11.10
N GLU A 15 -11.07 4.85 -10.82
CA GLU A 15 -12.05 4.81 -9.72
C GLU A 15 -13.12 3.78 -10.02
N THR A 16 -13.42 3.64 -11.31
CA THR A 16 -14.38 2.67 -11.85
C THR A 16 -13.92 1.25 -11.57
N PHE A 17 -12.61 1.01 -11.45
CA PHE A 17 -12.07 -0.33 -11.22
C PHE A 17 -12.42 -0.85 -9.81
N ILE A 18 -12.43 0.02 -8.81
CA ILE A 18 -12.67 -0.36 -7.41
C ILE A 18 -14.17 -0.54 -7.15
N GLN A 19 -14.99 0.33 -7.73
CA GLN A 19 -16.45 0.23 -7.63
C GLN A 19 -17.03 -0.94 -8.42
N GLN A 20 -16.45 -1.31 -9.58
CA GLN A 20 -16.95 -2.42 -10.41
C GLN A 20 -16.65 -3.81 -9.85
N ASN A 21 -15.62 -3.95 -9.00
CA ASN A 21 -15.17 -5.26 -8.51
C ASN A 21 -15.67 -5.61 -7.10
N ASN A 22 -16.60 -4.83 -6.52
CA ASN A 22 -17.07 -5.03 -5.14
C ASN A 22 -15.92 -5.21 -4.14
N ILE A 23 -14.82 -4.45 -4.31
CA ILE A 23 -13.74 -4.43 -3.32
C ILE A 23 -14.38 -3.95 -2.02
N SER A 24 -14.43 -4.85 -1.05
CA SER A 24 -15.11 -4.61 0.21
C SER A 24 -14.22 -3.72 1.08
N ASN A 25 -14.83 -2.86 1.91
CA ASN A 25 -14.10 -2.11 2.95
C ASN A 25 -13.42 -3.05 3.99
N THR A 26 -13.54 -4.37 3.85
CA THR A 26 -12.85 -5.40 4.64
C THR A 26 -11.55 -5.91 4.00
N ASP A 27 -11.28 -5.57 2.73
CA ASP A 27 -10.07 -6.02 2.03
C ASP A 27 -8.85 -5.20 2.48
N ASN A 28 -7.67 -5.81 2.43
CA ASN A 28 -6.42 -5.15 2.85
C ASN A 28 -5.41 -5.08 1.71
N PHE A 29 -4.62 -4.00 1.69
CA PHE A 29 -3.32 -4.02 1.02
C PHE A 29 -2.30 -4.71 1.91
N LEU A 30 -1.66 -5.73 1.38
CA LEU A 30 -0.49 -6.39 1.96
C LEU A 30 0.76 -5.74 1.38
N ILE A 31 1.52 -5.06 2.24
CA ILE A 31 2.67 -4.25 1.82
C ILE A 31 3.92 -4.66 2.58
N TYR A 32 5.04 -4.79 1.88
CA TYR A 32 6.36 -4.85 2.50
C TYR A 32 7.35 -3.93 1.79
N PHE A 33 8.33 -3.46 2.54
CA PHE A 33 9.36 -2.53 2.10
C PHE A 33 10.73 -3.18 2.23
N LYS A 34 11.56 -3.06 1.18
CA LYS A 34 12.93 -3.56 1.18
C LYS A 34 13.89 -2.42 0.85
N GLY A 35 14.90 -2.25 1.68
CA GLY A 35 16.03 -1.36 1.45
C GLY A 35 17.36 -2.08 1.61
N ASP A 36 18.45 -1.31 1.67
CA ASP A 36 19.81 -1.82 1.85
C ASP A 36 20.09 -2.37 3.25
N GLN A 37 19.34 -1.93 4.27
CA GLN A 37 19.48 -2.42 5.65
C GLN A 37 18.55 -3.59 5.98
N GLY A 38 17.60 -3.93 5.11
CA GLY A 38 16.74 -5.09 5.33
C GLY A 38 15.34 -5.02 4.71
N LEU A 39 14.44 -5.79 5.31
CA LEU A 39 13.06 -6.00 4.88
C LEU A 39 12.12 -5.79 6.07
N THR A 40 11.02 -5.08 5.89
CA THR A 40 9.97 -4.96 6.90
C THR A 40 9.11 -6.21 6.98
N GLN A 41 8.41 -6.39 8.10
CA GLN A 41 7.28 -7.33 8.12
C GLN A 41 6.20 -6.89 7.11
N THR A 42 5.39 -7.85 6.66
CA THR A 42 4.23 -7.55 5.82
C THR A 42 3.17 -6.85 6.67
N LEU A 43 2.77 -5.65 6.24
CA LEU A 43 1.71 -4.88 6.84
C LEU A 43 0.40 -5.13 6.12
N ALA A 44 -0.66 -5.39 6.89
CA ALA A 44 -2.02 -5.41 6.39
C ALA A 44 -2.65 -4.04 6.64
N ILE A 45 -2.91 -3.32 5.56
CA ILE A 45 -3.44 -1.97 5.59
C ILE A 45 -4.89 -2.02 5.08
N PRO A 46 -5.89 -1.67 5.90
CA PRO A 46 -7.29 -1.71 5.49
C PRO A 46 -7.56 -0.81 4.28
N LEU A 47 -8.48 -1.22 3.40
CA LEU A 47 -9.08 -0.30 2.42
C LEU A 47 -10.21 0.49 3.09
N ASN A 48 -9.86 1.59 3.76
CA ASN A 48 -10.82 2.39 4.53
C ASN A 48 -11.44 3.54 3.72
N LYS A 49 -10.69 4.19 2.81
CA LYS A 49 -11.24 5.24 1.95
C LYS A 49 -10.33 5.52 0.75
N LEU A 50 -10.91 5.51 -0.45
CA LEU A 50 -10.29 6.07 -1.64
C LEU A 50 -10.87 7.45 -1.90
N ILE A 51 -10.00 8.44 -2.11
CA ILE A 51 -10.38 9.80 -2.49
C ILE A 51 -9.68 10.07 -3.82
N GLU A 52 -10.44 10.32 -4.88
CA GLU A 52 -9.89 10.69 -6.20
C GLU A 52 -8.83 9.71 -6.74
N ASN A 53 -9.05 8.40 -6.58
CA ASN A 53 -8.10 7.34 -6.95
C ASN A 53 -6.84 7.20 -6.09
N ILE A 54 -6.77 7.93 -4.99
CA ILE A 54 -5.63 7.91 -4.08
C ILE A 54 -6.07 7.25 -2.77
N TYR A 55 -5.29 6.26 -2.35
CA TYR A 55 -5.32 5.70 -1.02
C TYR A 55 -4.15 6.26 -0.22
N GLU A 56 -4.42 6.77 0.98
CA GLU A 56 -3.42 7.38 1.85
C GLU A 56 -3.47 6.77 3.25
N CYS A 57 -2.31 6.43 3.81
CA CYS A 57 -2.21 5.98 5.20
C CYS A 57 -0.87 6.36 5.84
N GLN A 58 -0.88 6.56 7.15
CA GLN A 58 0.34 6.69 7.94
C GLN A 58 0.85 5.31 8.36
N LEU A 59 2.15 5.10 8.22
CA LEU A 59 2.84 3.85 8.56
C LEU A 59 3.96 4.11 9.55
N GLU A 60 4.12 3.20 10.49
CA GLU A 60 5.29 3.13 11.36
C GLU A 60 6.15 1.96 10.88
N LEU A 61 7.30 2.27 10.29
CA LEU A 61 8.20 1.29 9.69
C LEU A 61 9.52 1.26 10.44
N VAL A 62 10.07 0.05 10.60
CA VAL A 62 11.48 -0.09 10.95
C VAL A 62 12.31 0.49 9.82
N ASP A 63 13.34 1.25 10.16
CA ASP A 63 14.28 1.80 9.18
C ASP A 63 14.90 0.68 8.33
N VAL A 64 14.69 0.76 7.01
CA VAL A 64 15.24 -0.17 6.02
C VAL A 64 16.41 0.45 5.24
N GLY A 65 16.85 1.65 5.63
CA GLY A 65 17.83 2.44 4.90
C GLY A 65 17.32 2.91 3.55
N ASN A 66 18.15 2.89 2.51
CA ASN A 66 17.76 3.34 1.18
C ASN A 66 16.73 2.40 0.57
N LEU A 67 15.51 2.89 0.37
CA LEU A 67 14.41 2.12 -0.18
C LEU A 67 14.71 1.69 -1.62
N SER A 68 14.62 0.38 -1.88
CA SER A 68 14.91 -0.22 -3.19
C SER A 68 13.68 -0.84 -3.85
N LEU A 69 12.71 -1.31 -3.05
CA LEU A 69 11.51 -1.98 -3.53
C LEU A 69 10.36 -1.75 -2.54
N VAL A 70 9.18 -1.46 -3.11
CA VAL A 70 7.90 -1.57 -2.42
C VAL A 70 7.07 -2.63 -3.14
N HIS A 71 6.60 -3.63 -2.42
CA HIS A 71 5.69 -4.61 -2.97
C HIS A 71 4.31 -4.40 -2.37
N VAL A 72 3.30 -4.32 -3.24
CA VAL A 72 1.91 -4.14 -2.82
C VAL A 72 1.08 -5.24 -3.45
N LYS A 73 0.33 -5.95 -2.63
CA LYS A 73 -0.63 -6.97 -3.04
C LYS A 73 -1.99 -6.64 -2.43
N LEU A 74 -3.05 -6.85 -3.19
CA LEU A 74 -4.41 -6.78 -2.67
C LEU A 74 -4.83 -8.17 -2.17
N ASP A 75 -5.32 -8.26 -0.95
CA ASP A 75 -5.89 -9.49 -0.38
C ASP A 75 -7.39 -9.61 -0.70
N ALA A 76 -7.71 -9.53 -2.00
CA ALA A 76 -9.08 -9.67 -2.50
C ALA A 76 -9.14 -10.83 -3.51
N ASN A 77 -10.15 -11.69 -3.36
CA ASN A 77 -10.33 -12.83 -4.24
C ASN A 77 -10.72 -12.38 -5.66
N ASN A 78 -9.96 -12.83 -6.66
CA ASN A 78 -10.22 -12.64 -8.10
C ASN A 78 -10.25 -11.18 -8.61
N VAL A 79 -9.73 -10.23 -7.84
CA VAL A 79 -9.60 -8.83 -8.27
C VAL A 79 -8.20 -8.63 -8.85
N ARG A 80 -8.12 -8.47 -10.18
CA ARG A 80 -6.92 -7.83 -10.78
C ARG A 80 -6.91 -6.38 -10.34
N TRP A 81 -5.80 -5.67 -10.33
CA TRP A 81 -5.82 -4.24 -10.02
C TRP A 81 -4.58 -3.59 -10.64
N LYS A 82 -4.61 -2.26 -10.78
CA LYS A 82 -3.51 -1.52 -11.39
C LYS A 82 -3.20 -0.28 -10.57
N LEU A 83 -1.95 -0.20 -10.13
CA LEU A 83 -1.34 1.01 -9.56
C LEU A 83 -0.68 1.83 -10.67
N ASN A 84 -0.84 3.14 -10.57
CA ASN A 84 -0.11 4.11 -11.37
C ASN A 84 1.16 4.58 -10.66
N SER A 85 1.07 4.85 -9.35
CA SER A 85 2.22 5.27 -8.53
C SER A 85 2.11 4.77 -7.10
N ILE A 86 3.30 4.66 -6.48
CA ILE A 86 3.50 4.40 -5.05
C ILE A 86 4.46 5.49 -4.58
N GLU A 87 4.04 6.26 -3.58
CA GLU A 87 4.84 7.33 -2.98
C GLU A 87 4.94 7.07 -1.47
N LEU A 88 6.15 7.20 -0.93
CA LEU A 88 6.44 7.07 0.50
C LEU A 88 7.22 8.32 0.93
N GLU A 89 6.62 9.13 1.78
CA GLU A 89 7.17 10.41 2.29
C GLU A 89 7.43 10.34 3.79
#